data_AF-A0A171DIX8-F1
#
_entry.id   AF-A0A171DIX8-F1
#
_cell.length_a   1.000
_cell.length_b   1.000
_cell.length_c   1.000
_cell.angle_alpha   90.00
_cell.angle_beta   90.00
_cell.angle_gamma   90.00
#
_symmetry.space_group_name_H-M   'P 1'
#
loop_
_entity.id
_entity.type
_entity.pdbx_description
1 polymer ?
#
loop_
_entity_poly.entity_id
_entity_poly.type
_entity_poly.pdbx_seq_one_letter_code
_entity_poly.pdbx_strand_id
1 'polypeptide(L)'
;MRGRACRVLASITYAAGRDQLDIETLAASRIQQLLDAGFITDFADLFTVTREQLLTLERMGATSADKLLAVIETAKTRPLNRVFCALGVRGTGRSMSRRIARYFGSMEAILAVEAA
;
A
#
# COMPACT_ATOMS: atom_id res chain seq x y z
N MET A 1 6.10 24.82 1.51
CA MET A 1 4.88 24.17 2.06
C MET A 1 4.87 22.69 1.68
N ARG A 2 5.06 21.76 2.63
CA ARG A 2 5.08 20.29 2.42
C ARG A 2 3.70 19.61 2.56
N GLY A 3 2.60 20.33 2.31
CA GLY A 3 1.25 19.89 2.66
C GLY A 3 0.77 18.60 1.94
N ARG A 4 1.17 18.40 0.67
CA ARG A 4 0.80 17.19 -0.09
C ARG A 4 1.64 15.95 0.28
N ALA A 5 2.95 16.14 0.51
CA ALA A 5 3.86 15.05 0.86
C ALA A 5 3.50 14.39 2.21
N CYS A 6 3.09 15.19 3.22
CA CYS A 6 2.62 14.64 4.50
C CYS A 6 1.38 13.74 4.35
N ARG A 7 0.47 14.09 3.44
CA ARG A 7 -0.73 13.28 3.19
C ARG A 7 -0.39 11.97 2.50
N VAL A 8 0.48 12.01 1.50
CA VAL A 8 0.92 10.81 0.77
C VAL A 8 1.66 9.86 1.71
N LEU A 9 2.62 10.36 2.50
CA LEU A 9 3.32 9.55 3.50
C LEU A 9 2.34 8.86 4.46
N ALA A 10 1.38 9.61 5.00
CA ALA A 10 0.38 9.07 5.92
C ALA A 10 -0.53 8.03 5.24
N SER A 11 -0.96 8.27 4.00
CA SER A 11 -1.76 7.33 3.22
C SER A 11 -1.00 6.03 2.94
N ILE A 12 0.25 6.10 2.50
CA ILE A 12 1.07 4.92 2.20
C ILE A 12 1.39 4.17 3.51
N THR A 13 1.71 4.87 4.59
CA THR A 13 1.95 4.25 5.90
C THR A 13 0.70 3.53 6.41
N TYR A 14 -0.49 4.12 6.21
CA TYR A 14 -1.75 3.48 6.55
C TYR A 14 -2.01 2.24 5.68
N ALA A 15 -1.76 2.32 4.37
CA ALA A 15 -1.92 1.19 3.45
C ALA A 15 -0.96 0.03 3.77
N ALA A 16 0.28 0.33 4.19
CA ALA A 16 1.28 -0.66 4.59
C ALA A 16 0.98 -1.31 5.97
N GLY A 17 0.01 -0.79 6.73
CA GLY A 17 -0.32 -1.27 8.06
C GLY A 17 -0.76 -2.74 8.11
N ARG A 18 -0.62 -3.35 9.29
CA ARG A 18 -0.94 -4.75 9.59
C ARG A 18 -2.39 -5.15 9.26
N ASP A 19 -3.31 -4.20 9.37
CA ASP A 19 -4.74 -4.42 9.13
C ASP A 19 -5.14 -4.21 7.66
N GLN A 20 -4.21 -3.70 6.86
CA GLN A 20 -4.34 -3.38 5.45
C GLN A 20 -3.48 -4.37 4.65
N LEU A 21 -2.39 -3.92 4.03
CA LEU A 21 -1.55 -4.77 3.17
C LEU A 21 -0.53 -5.62 3.94
N ASP A 22 -0.35 -5.37 5.24
CA ASP A 22 0.52 -6.16 6.12
C ASP A 22 1.99 -6.14 5.64
N ILE A 23 2.50 -4.94 5.35
CA ILE A 23 3.86 -4.71 4.86
C ILE A 23 4.75 -4.23 6.01
N GLU A 24 5.03 -5.12 6.97
CA GLU A 24 5.78 -4.80 8.20
C GLU A 24 7.21 -4.28 7.93
N THR A 25 7.82 -4.63 6.80
CA THR A 25 9.19 -4.23 6.44
C THR A 25 9.29 -2.77 5.97
N LEU A 26 8.15 -2.10 5.74
CA LEU A 26 8.09 -0.74 5.20
C LEU A 26 7.89 0.30 6.32
N ALA A 27 8.99 0.76 6.92
CA ALA A 27 8.95 1.83 7.91
C ALA A 27 8.68 3.20 7.26
N ALA A 28 8.05 4.13 8.00
CA ALA A 28 7.77 5.49 7.53
C ALA A 28 9.02 6.22 7.00
N SER A 29 10.19 5.97 7.60
CA SER A 29 11.46 6.53 7.12
C SER A 29 11.85 6.05 5.72
N ARG A 30 11.59 4.78 5.39
CA ARG A 30 11.86 4.21 4.06
C ARG A 30 10.88 4.73 3.01
N ILE A 31 9.61 4.88 3.39
CA ILE A 31 8.60 5.50 2.52
C ILE A 31 9.00 6.94 2.21
N GLN A 32 9.46 7.69 3.21
CA GLN A 32 9.95 9.05 2.99
C GLN A 32 11.15 9.09 2.04
N GLN A 33 12.12 8.18 2.19
CA GLN A 33 13.25 8.07 1.25
C GLN A 33 12.80 7.76 -0.19
N LEU A 34 11.83 6.85 -0.35
CA LEU A 34 11.27 6.52 -1.67
C LEU A 34 10.53 7.70 -2.31
N LEU A 35 9.79 8.48 -1.50
CA LEU A 35 9.11 9.70 -1.92
C LEU A 35 10.11 10.80 -2.28
N ASP A 36 11.15 10.99 -1.47
CA ASP A 36 12.19 12.00 -1.69
C ASP A 36 13.04 11.68 -2.92
N ALA A 37 13.28 10.40 -3.20
CA ALA A 37 13.93 9.93 -4.43
C ALA A 37 13.00 9.98 -5.66
N GLY A 38 11.70 10.23 -5.48
CA GLY A 38 10.72 10.27 -6.57
C GLY A 38 10.40 8.90 -7.18
N PHE A 39 10.73 7.80 -6.51
CA PHE A 39 10.44 6.45 -6.99
C PHE A 39 8.99 6.04 -6.79
N ILE A 40 8.32 6.65 -5.80
CA ILE A 40 6.90 6.41 -5.52
C ILE A 40 6.17 7.73 -5.38
N THR A 41 4.91 7.75 -5.79
CA THR A 41 3.97 8.84 -5.61
C THR A 41 2.69 8.39 -4.92
N ASP A 42 2.35 7.11 -5.06
CA ASP A 42 1.21 6.47 -4.40
C ASP A 42 1.58 5.06 -3.89
N PHE A 43 0.68 4.44 -3.11
CA PHE A 43 0.87 3.07 -2.62
C PHE A 43 0.88 2.04 -3.76
N ALA A 44 0.25 2.35 -4.91
CA ALA A 44 0.28 1.49 -6.10
C ALA A 44 1.69 1.33 -6.66
N ASP A 45 2.52 2.39 -6.57
CA ASP A 45 3.90 2.37 -7.09
C ASP A 45 4.81 1.44 -6.28
N LEU A 46 4.40 1.06 -5.06
CA LEU A 46 5.10 0.03 -4.28
C LEU A 46 5.12 -1.32 -5.00
N PHE A 47 4.13 -1.61 -5.84
CA PHE A 47 4.05 -2.86 -6.59
C PHE A 47 4.87 -2.85 -7.89
N THR A 48 5.36 -1.68 -8.31
CA THR A 48 6.18 -1.49 -9.51
C THR A 48 7.65 -1.21 -9.19
N VAL A 49 8.01 -1.00 -7.92
CA VAL A 49 9.38 -0.70 -7.50
C VAL A 49 10.32 -1.87 -7.80
N THR A 50 11.51 -1.58 -8.32
CA THR A 50 12.50 -2.63 -8.66
C THR A 50 13.54 -2.80 -7.55
N ARG A 51 14.15 -3.99 -7.50
CA ARG A 51 15.26 -4.29 -6.57
C ARG A 51 16.40 -3.28 -6.70
N GLU A 52 16.69 -2.83 -7.92
CA GLU A 52 17.76 -1.87 -8.22
C GLU A 52 17.46 -0.51 -7.58
N GLN A 53 16.25 0.01 -7.74
CA GLN A 53 15.81 1.25 -7.09
C GLN A 53 15.91 1.13 -5.57
N LEU A 54 15.50 -0.02 -5.03
CA LEU A 54 15.59 -0.29 -3.60
C LEU A 54 17.05 -0.27 -3.10
N LEU A 55 17.98 -0.83 -3.86
CA LEU A 55 19.41 -0.84 -3.51
C LEU A 55 20.08 0.53 -3.58
N THR A 56 19.51 1.50 -4.30
CA THR A 56 20.03 2.88 -4.32
C THR A 56 19.75 3.66 -3.03
N LEU A 57 18.84 3.19 -2.17
CA LEU A 57 18.48 3.90 -0.95
C LEU A 57 19.51 3.71 0.17
N GLU A 58 19.78 4.79 0.88
CA GLU A 58 20.69 4.80 2.03
C GLU A 58 20.15 3.88 3.15
N ARG A 59 20.99 2.94 3.61
CA ARG A 59 20.66 1.90 4.62
C ARG A 59 19.74 0.77 4.15
N MET A 60 19.54 0.60 2.83
CA MET A 60 18.86 -0.57 2.27
C MET A 60 19.86 -1.66 1.88
N GLY A 61 19.97 -2.72 2.68
CA GLY A 61 20.75 -3.91 2.31
C GLY A 61 19.98 -4.85 1.36
N ALA A 62 20.70 -5.65 0.57
CA ALA A 62 20.12 -6.63 -0.36
C ALA A 62 19.07 -7.54 0.31
N THR A 63 19.37 -8.09 1.50
CA THR A 63 18.42 -8.89 2.29
C THR A 63 17.14 -8.13 2.65
N SER A 64 17.24 -6.82 2.90
CA SER A 64 16.06 -6.00 3.21
C SER A 64 15.21 -5.72 1.97
N ALA A 65 15.85 -5.48 0.83
CA ALA A 65 15.16 -5.29 -0.45
C ALA A 65 14.42 -6.58 -0.86
N ASP A 66 15.08 -7.74 -0.76
CA ASP A 66 14.48 -9.04 -1.10
C ASP A 66 13.30 -9.37 -0.17
N LYS A 67 13.42 -9.10 1.13
CA LYS A 67 12.31 -9.22 2.07
C LYS A 67 11.14 -8.31 1.71
N LEU A 68 11.41 -7.07 1.32
CA LEU A 68 10.37 -6.14 0.94
C LEU A 68 9.62 -6.62 -0.31
N LEU A 69 10.34 -7.05 -1.35
CA LEU A 69 9.75 -7.60 -2.56
C LEU A 69 8.91 -8.85 -2.27
N ALA A 70 9.40 -9.77 -1.42
CA ALA A 70 8.63 -10.95 -1.02
C ALA A 70 7.32 -10.59 -0.28
N VAL A 71 7.36 -9.56 0.58
CA VAL A 71 6.17 -9.07 1.28
C VAL A 71 5.21 -8.36 0.33
N ILE A 72 5.71 -7.61 -0.66
CA ILE A 72 4.89 -6.99 -1.71
C ILE A 72 4.19 -8.04 -2.56
N GLU A 73 4.88 -9.12 -2.96
CA GLU A 73 4.25 -10.25 -3.66
C GLU A 73 3.17 -10.92 -2.79
N THR A 74 3.44 -11.07 -1.50
CA THR A 74 2.43 -11.57 -0.54
C THR A 74 1.27 -10.58 -0.35
N ALA A 75 1.50 -9.28 -0.48
CA ALA A 75 0.47 -8.25 -0.39
C ALA A 75 -0.52 -8.34 -1.55
N LYS A 76 -0.07 -8.77 -2.74
CA LYS A 76 -0.95 -9.00 -3.92
C LYS A 76 -1.96 -10.12 -3.71
N THR A 77 -1.66 -11.09 -2.85
CA THR A 77 -2.56 -12.24 -2.57
C THR A 77 -3.53 -11.97 -1.42
N ARG A 78 -3.50 -10.76 -0.84
CA ARG A 78 -4.37 -10.41 0.30
C ARG A 78 -5.82 -10.31 -0.13
N PRO A 79 -6.75 -10.68 0.77
CA PRO A 79 -8.17 -10.68 0.45
C PRO A 79 -8.70 -9.26 0.22
N LEU A 80 -9.77 -9.16 -0.56
CA LEU A 80 -10.38 -7.90 -0.99
C LEU A 80 -10.66 -6.92 0.16
N ASN A 81 -11.07 -7.42 1.34
CA ASN A 81 -11.34 -6.58 2.51
C ASN A 81 -10.12 -5.78 2.98
N ARG A 82 -8.91 -6.35 2.82
CA ARG A 82 -7.65 -5.71 3.20
C ARG A 82 -7.21 -4.70 2.16
N VAL A 83 -7.29 -5.07 0.89
CA VAL A 83 -7.00 -4.18 -0.24
C VAL A 83 -7.93 -2.96 -0.21
N PHE A 84 -9.23 -3.17 -0.01
CA PHE A 84 -10.20 -2.09 0.07
C PHE A 84 -10.01 -1.20 1.30
N CYS A 85 -9.55 -1.77 2.43
CA CYS A 85 -9.17 -0.97 3.59
C CYS A 85 -7.91 -0.14 3.31
N ALA A 86 -6.95 -0.66 2.53
CA ALA A 86 -5.71 0.04 2.18
C ALA A 86 -5.95 1.28 1.31
N LEU A 87 -6.99 1.28 0.47
CA LEU A 87 -7.39 2.42 -0.36
C LEU A 87 -7.75 3.68 0.45
N GLY A 88 -8.04 3.54 1.74
CA GLY A 88 -8.26 4.69 2.63
C GLY A 88 -9.50 5.55 2.26
N VAL A 89 -10.48 4.96 1.57
CA VAL A 89 -11.73 5.64 1.24
C VAL A 89 -12.44 6.09 2.53
N ARG A 90 -12.92 7.34 2.54
CA ARG A 90 -13.56 7.91 3.74
C ARG A 90 -14.82 7.15 4.08
N GLY A 91 -14.99 6.81 5.35
CA GLY A 91 -16.15 6.04 5.85
C GLY A 91 -16.02 4.53 5.65
N THR A 92 -15.02 4.05 4.90
CA THR A 92 -14.79 2.62 4.69
C THR A 92 -13.59 2.14 5.49
N GLY A 93 -13.77 2.08 6.81
CA GLY A 93 -12.81 1.47 7.72
C GLY A 93 -12.89 -0.06 7.71
N ARG A 94 -12.09 -0.70 8.58
CA ARG A 94 -11.94 -2.17 8.70
C ARG A 94 -13.27 -2.95 8.67
N SER A 95 -14.26 -2.48 9.43
CA SER A 95 -15.58 -3.12 9.52
C SER A 95 -16.39 -3.01 8.23
N MET A 96 -16.34 -1.86 7.58
CA MET A 96 -17.08 -1.61 6.34
C MET A 96 -16.42 -2.34 5.17
N SER A 97 -15.09 -2.31 5.06
CA SER A 97 -14.35 -3.05 4.02
C SER A 97 -14.59 -4.56 4.11
N ARG A 98 -14.74 -5.12 5.33
CA ARG A 98 -15.16 -6.52 5.51
C ARG A 98 -16.58 -6.78 5.02
N ARG A 99 -17.52 -5.86 5.24
CA ARG A 99 -18.91 -5.99 4.75
C ARG A 99 -18.96 -5.93 3.23
N ILE A 100 -18.27 -4.96 2.63
CA ILE A 100 -18.16 -4.79 1.17
C ILE A 100 -17.55 -6.04 0.54
N ALA A 101 -16.43 -6.54 1.08
CA ALA A 101 -15.80 -7.74 0.54
C ALA A 101 -16.68 -9.00 0.66
N ARG A 102 -17.47 -9.12 1.74
CA ARG A 102 -18.44 -10.23 1.90
C ARG A 102 -19.61 -10.12 0.93
N TYR A 103 -20.04 -8.91 0.61
CA TYR A 103 -21.19 -8.67 -0.24
C TYR A 103 -20.85 -8.80 -1.73
N PHE A 104 -19.76 -8.17 -2.18
CA PHE A 104 -19.37 -8.13 -3.59
C PHE A 104 -18.44 -9.27 -4.02
N GLY A 105 -17.63 -9.82 -3.10
CA GLY A 105 -16.72 -10.93 -3.39
C GLY A 105 -15.47 -10.56 -4.22
N SER A 106 -15.60 -9.73 -5.26
CA SER A 106 -14.49 -9.29 -6.14
C SER A 106 -14.48 -7.78 -6.37
N MET A 107 -13.32 -7.24 -6.77
CA MET A 107 -13.18 -5.83 -7.13
C MET A 107 -13.99 -5.49 -8.40
N GLU A 108 -14.07 -6.44 -9.33
CA GLU A 108 -14.86 -6.31 -10.56
C GLU A 108 -16.35 -6.14 -10.25
N ALA A 109 -16.88 -6.90 -9.29
CA ALA A 109 -18.27 -6.78 -8.85
C ALA A 109 -18.56 -5.41 -8.21
N ILE A 110 -17.57 -4.79 -7.56
CA ILE A 110 -17.69 -3.42 -7.03
C ILE A 110 -17.70 -2.41 -8.18
N LEU A 111 -16.82 -2.56 -9.16
CA LEU A 111 -16.71 -1.65 -10.31
C LEU A 111 -17.90 -1.75 -11.27
N ALA A 112 -18.53 -2.93 -11.36
CA ALA A 112 -19.71 -3.18 -12.19
C ALA A 112 -20.99 -2.55 -11.62
N VAL A 113 -20.99 -2.13 -10.35
CA VAL A 113 -22.13 -1.48 -9.72
C VAL A 113 -22.05 0.01 -10.01
N GLU A 114 -22.86 0.47 -10.96
CA GLU A 114 -23.09 1.90 -11.14
C GLU A 114 -23.93 2.46 -9.99
N ALA A 115 -23.54 3.63 -9.50
CA ALA A 115 -24.30 4.36 -8.50
C ALA A 115 -25.64 4.80 -9.10
N ALA A 116 -26.74 4.23 -8.59
CA ALA A 116 -28.10 4.69 -8.85
C ALA A 116 -28.40 5.99 -8.09
#